data_AF-A0A117SHG1-F1
#
_entry.id   AF-A0A117SHG1-F1
#
_cell.length_a   1.000
_cell.length_b   1.000
_cell.length_c   1.000
_cell.angle_alpha   90.00
_cell.angle_beta   90.00
_cell.angle_gamma   90.00
#
_symmetry.space_group_name_H-M   'P 1'
#
loop_
_entity.id
_entity.type
_entity.pdbx_description
1 polymer ?
#
loop_
_entity_poly.entity_id
_entity_poly.type
_entity_poly.pdbx_seq_one_letter_code
_entity_poly.pdbx_strand_id
1 'polypeptide(L)' 'MNVNKLRDTEYIKCVDLLDKLIDLDADTKEQIHRCVQSMGIKNFFLHLELMDLSMETCEKLKSIKSIIDLFDEEGGQA' A
#
# COMPACT_ATOMS: atom_id res chain seq x y z
N MET A 1 20.22 -14.88 2.68
CA MET A 1 19.09 -14.34 1.87
C MET A 1 19.28 -12.83 1.77
N ASN A 2 19.15 -12.22 0.59
CA ASN A 2 19.37 -10.78 0.43
C ASN A 2 18.16 -10.01 1.00
N VAL A 3 18.38 -9.16 1.99
CA VAL A 3 17.33 -8.40 2.71
C VAL A 3 16.48 -7.55 1.76
N ASN A 4 17.07 -7.01 0.68
CA ASN A 4 16.33 -6.25 -0.32
C ASN A 4 15.37 -7.15 -1.12
N LYS A 5 15.81 -8.35 -1.51
CA LYS A 5 14.94 -9.32 -2.19
C LYS A 5 13.77 -9.79 -1.31
N LEU A 6 14.00 -9.95 -0.01
CA LEU A 6 12.93 -10.27 0.94
C LEU A 6 11.89 -9.16 0.99
N ARG A 7 12.34 -7.90 1.07
CA ARG A 7 11.48 -6.72 1.10
C ARG A 7 10.65 -6.55 -0.16
N ASP A 8 11.27 -6.70 -1.32
CA ASP A 8 10.56 -6.62 -2.61
C ASP A 8 9.47 -7.70 -2.71
N THR A 9 9.75 -8.90 -2.21
CA THR A 9 8.77 -10.00 -2.16
C THR A 9 7.58 -9.65 -1.26
N GLU A 10 7.82 -9.04 -0.10
CA GLU A 10 6.75 -8.59 0.80
C GLU A 10 5.94 -7.44 0.18
N TYR A 11 6.57 -6.52 -0.54
CA TYR A 11 5.87 -5.44 -1.23
C TYR A 11 4.95 -5.96 -2.34
N ILE A 12 5.41 -6.95 -3.13
CA ILE A 12 4.56 -7.62 -4.12
C ILE A 12 3.32 -8.22 -3.44
N LYS A 13 3.50 -8.95 -2.32
CA LYS A 13 2.38 -9.54 -1.58
C LYS A 13 1.39 -8.50 -1.06
N CYS A 14 1.88 -7.36 -0.55
CA CYS A 14 1.02 -6.27 -0.10
C CYS A 14 0.18 -5.72 -1.25
N VAL A 15 0.79 -5.45 -2.40
CA VAL A 15 0.07 -4.91 -3.56
C VAL A 15 -0.93 -5.92 -4.12
N ASP A 16 -0.58 -7.20 -4.17
CA ASP A 16 -1.50 -8.27 -4.54
C ASP A 16 -2.69 -8.39 -3.58
N LEU A 17 -2.50 -8.07 -2.30
CA LEU A 17 -3.59 -8.04 -1.33
C LEU A 17 -4.50 -6.82 -1.55
N LEU A 18 -3.93 -5.65 -1.83
CA LEU A 18 -4.70 -4.45 -2.17
C LEU A 18 -5.58 -4.71 -3.39
N ASP A 19 -4.98 -5.25 -4.46
CA ASP A 19 -5.69 -5.66 -5.68
C ASP A 19 -6.92 -6.54 -5.37
N LYS A 20 -6.75 -7.58 -4.53
CA LYS A 20 -7.86 -8.44 -4.10
C LYS A 20 -8.95 -7.73 -3.29
N LEU A 21 -8.63 -6.65 -2.59
CA LEU A 21 -9.57 -5.92 -1.73
C LEU A 21 -10.38 -4.88 -2.50
N ILE A 22 -9.77 -4.24 -3.49
CA ILE A 22 -10.33 -3.03 -4.11
C ILE A 22 -10.48 -3.11 -5.63
N ASP A 23 -10.09 -4.25 -6.22
CA ASP A 23 -10.15 -4.59 -7.63
C ASP A 23 -9.34 -3.59 -8.48
N LEU A 24 -8.02 -3.73 -8.43
CA LEU A 24 -7.11 -2.82 -9.14
C LEU A 24 -6.94 -3.29 -10.59
N ASP A 25 -7.04 -2.38 -11.54
CA ASP A 25 -6.58 -2.68 -12.89
C ASP A 25 -5.04 -2.86 -12.90
N ALA A 26 -4.54 -3.52 -13.94
CA ALA A 26 -3.13 -3.89 -14.04
C ALA A 26 -2.19 -2.67 -14.01
N ASP A 27 -2.60 -1.54 -14.59
CA ASP A 27 -1.77 -0.34 -14.68
C ASP A 27 -1.69 0.36 -13.31
N THR A 28 -2.84 0.51 -12.65
CA THR A 28 -2.93 1.06 -11.29
C THR A 28 -2.14 0.21 -10.30
N LYS A 29 -2.25 -1.12 -10.41
CA LYS A 29 -1.49 -2.07 -9.60
C LYS A 29 0.02 -1.90 -9.78
N GLU A 30 0.49 -1.79 -11.03
CA GLU A 30 1.90 -1.61 -11.33
C GLU A 30 2.43 -0.25 -10.82
N GLN A 31 1.63 0.81 -10.95
CA GLN A 31 1.94 2.13 -10.42
C GLN A 31 2.11 2.10 -8.90
N ILE A 32 1.15 1.51 -8.18
CA ILE A 32 1.23 1.35 -6.72
C ILE A 32 2.47 0.55 -6.34
N HIS A 33 2.76 -0.56 -7.05
CA HIS A 33 3.94 -1.36 -6.80
C HIS A 33 5.24 -0.56 -6.93
N ARG A 34 5.41 0.22 -8.01
CA ARG A 34 6.57 1.09 -8.20
C ARG A 34 6.71 2.12 -7.08
N CYS A 35 5.60 2.72 -6.64
CA CYS A 35 5.61 3.67 -5.54
C CYS A 35 6.01 3.00 -4.22
N VAL A 36 5.42 1.85 -3.87
CA VAL A 36 5.77 1.11 -2.65
C VAL A 36 7.23 0.67 -2.68
N GLN A 37 7.77 0.26 -3.83
CA GLN A 37 9.19 -0.08 -3.96
C GLN A 37 10.11 1.14 -3.76
N SER A 38 9.71 2.32 -4.24
CA SER A 38 10.57 3.51 -4.18
C SER A 38 10.58 4.18 -2.81
N MET A 39 9.45 4.24 -2.11
CA MET A 39 9.31 4.97 -0.84
C MET A 39 8.96 4.09 0.37
N GLY A 40 8.53 2.84 0.16
CA GLY A 40 8.02 1.95 1.19
C GLY A 40 6.54 2.15 1.50
N ILE A 41 5.90 1.12 2.08
CA ILE A 41 4.44 1.07 2.28
C ILE A 41 3.89 2.18 3.20
N LYS A 42 4.60 2.55 4.27
CA LYS A 42 4.17 3.63 5.18
C LYS A 42 4.17 4.97 4.47
N ASN A 43 5.22 5.27 3.72
CA ASN A 43 5.33 6.52 2.96
C ASN A 43 4.33 6.56 1.80
N PHE A 44 4.04 5.42 1.16
CA PHE A 44 2.99 5.31 0.16
C PHE A 44 1.64 5.81 0.69
N PHE A 45 1.21 5.32 1.85
CA PHE A 45 -0.05 5.77 2.47
C PHE A 45 -0.03 7.22 2.95
N LEU A 46 1.14 7.77 3.31
CA LEU A 46 1.29 9.18 3.66
C LEU A 46 1.17 10.12 2.44
N HIS A 47 1.57 9.68 1.25
CA HIS A 47 1.59 10.49 0.03
C HIS A 47 0.48 10.11 -0.96
N LEU A 48 -0.53 9.36 -0.52
CA LEU A 48 -1.60 8.84 -1.37
C LEU A 48 -2.32 9.94 -2.17
N GLU A 49 -2.55 11.10 -1.57
CA GLU A 49 -3.24 12.24 -2.21
C GLU A 49 -2.41 12.93 -3.31
N LEU A 50 -1.12 12.65 -3.36
CA LEU A 50 -0.21 13.17 -4.39
C LEU A 50 -0.07 12.21 -5.57
N MET A 51 -0.69 11.03 -5.50
CA MET A 51 -0.63 10.06 -6.57
C MET A 51 -1.68 10.35 -7.63
N ASP A 52 -1.29 10.16 -8.89
CA ASP A 52 -2.19 10.20 -10.03
C ASP A 52 -2.99 8.90 -10.12
N LEU A 53 -3.94 8.73 -9.20
CA LEU A 53 -4.86 7.59 -9.12
C LEU A 53 -6.29 8.08 -9.30
N SER A 54 -7.18 7.18 -9.71
CA SER A 54 -8.60 7.51 -9.74
C SER A 54 -9.11 7.86 -8.33
N MET A 55 -10.05 8.80 -8.27
CA MET A 55 -10.68 9.21 -7.00
C MET A 55 -11.26 8.00 -6.25
N GLU A 56 -11.90 7.07 -6.96
CA GLU A 56 -12.42 5.84 -6.39
C GLU A 56 -11.32 4.99 -5.73
N THR A 57 -10.20 4.78 -6.41
CA THR A 57 -9.07 4.02 -5.88
C THR A 57 -8.46 4.69 -4.65
N CYS A 58 -8.30 6.01 -4.71
CA CYS A 58 -7.82 6.81 -3.56
C CYS A 58 -8.71 6.65 -2.34
N GLU A 59 -10.04 6.74 -2.47
CA GLU A 59 -10.96 6.60 -1.35
C GLU A 59 -10.97 5.17 -0.76
N LYS A 60 -10.88 4.15 -1.61
CA LYS A 60 -10.73 2.76 -1.15
C LYS A 60 -9.42 2.55 -0.39
N LEU A 61 -8.31 3.11 -0.88
CA LEU A 61 -7.00 3.02 -0.21
C LEU A 61 -6.97 3.82 1.10
N LYS A 62 -7.62 4.98 1.18
CA LYS A 62 -7.83 5.72 2.44
C LYS A 62 -8.57 4.88 3.46
N SER A 63 -9.64 4.20 3.04
CA SER A 63 -10.39 3.29 3.92
C SER A 63 -9.51 2.17 4.47
N ILE A 64 -8.66 1.57 3.63
CA ILE A 64 -7.66 0.57 4.07
C ILE A 64 -6.65 1.18 5.04
N LYS A 65 -6.14 2.39 4.76
CA LYS A 65 -5.23 3.09 5.66
C LYS A 65 -5.85 3.27 7.05
N SER A 66 -7.10 3.72 7.14
CA SER A 66 -7.80 3.89 8.41
C SER A 66 -7.95 2.58 9.18
N ILE A 67 -8.17 1.46 8.50
CA ILE A 67 -8.21 0.13 9.14
C ILE A 67 -6.83 -0.23 9.68
N ILE A 68 -5.75 -0.03 8.90
CA ILE A 68 -4.39 -0.29 9.35
C ILE A 68 -4.05 0.58 10.57
N ASP A 69 -4.34 1.89 10.51
CA ASP A 69 -4.07 2.83 11.58
C ASP A 69 -4.82 2.43 12.88
N LEU A 70 -6.08 2.00 12.77
CA LEU A 70 -6.85 1.48 13.91
C LEU A 70 -6.16 0.31 14.60
N PHE A 71 -5.59 -0.62 13.83
CA PHE A 71 -4.87 -1.78 14.38
C PHE A 71 -3.43 -1.44 14.83
N ASP A 72 -2.80 -0.41 14.28
CA ASP A 72 -1.45 0.04 14.68
C ASP A 72 -1.50 0.81 16.02
N GLU A 73 -2.56 1.58 16.27
CA GLU A 73 -2.76 2.30 17.55
C GLU A 73 -3.02 1.35 18.74
N GLU A 74 -3.66 0.20 18.53
CA GLU A 74 -3.83 -0.83 19.57
C GLU A 74 -2.53 -1.59 19.89
N GLY A 75 -1.52 -1.53 19.02
CA GLY A 75 -0.22 -2.19 19.20
C GLY A 75 0.85 -1.34 19.91
N GLY A 76 0.55 -0.08 20.25
CA GLY A 76 1.49 0.91 20.77
C GLY A 76 1.54 1.09 22.29
N GLN A 77 0.86 0.24 23.07
CA GLN A 77 1.03 0.18 24.53
C GLN A 77 1.89 -1.03 24.91
N ALA A 78 3.21 -0.85 24.82
CA ALA A 78 4.19 -1.70 25.48
C ALA A 78 5.15 -0.83 26.30
#